data_AF-X1MS93-F1
#
_entry.id   AF-X1MS93-F1
#
_cell.length_a   1.000
_cell.length_b   1.000
_cell.length_c   1.000
_cell.angle_alpha   90.00
_cell.angle_beta   90.00
_cell.angle_gamma   90.00
#
_symmetry.space_group_name_H-M   'P 1'
#
loop_
_entity.id
_entity.type
_entity.pdbx_description
1 polymer ?
#
loop_
_entity_poly.entity_id
_entity_poly.type
_entity_poly.pdbx_seq_one_letter_code
_entity_poly.pdbx_strand_id
1 'polypeptide(L)'
;MGTDWGEHIVAIVKVTDPAKRVTDGLVLKELARQHIDPDFVEFFQDYAPKSLGKEHNPYAKFYRDLKSGKKIMVVSGLPKVKPDGQKIDVGWLYAEGKYQSKANLFSVVVDGKQVKLTCLSDQPTGVKKDEQVTWRPQLFLDGSEIINGEQATLLPTDPVNENYKENTLEWAYGSVCKRRIRIIEGRFRERWLFESNPNSSVRIKHNFTGSLKLKLGYIRDAEGNPLKVSVI
;
A
#
# COMPACT_ATOMS: atom_id res chain seq x y z
N MET A 1 -20.34 -60.39 -7.27
CA MET A 1 -20.43 -59.20 -6.40
C MET A 1 -20.00 -58.01 -7.24
N GLY A 2 -20.96 -57.23 -7.76
CA GLY A 2 -20.69 -55.99 -8.47
C GLY A 2 -21.01 -54.83 -7.55
N THR A 3 -20.00 -54.06 -7.17
CA THR A 3 -20.19 -52.77 -6.48
C THR A 3 -20.61 -51.75 -7.52
N ASP A 4 -21.90 -51.41 -7.49
CA ASP A 4 -22.50 -50.30 -8.21
C ASP A 4 -22.03 -49.00 -7.55
N TRP A 5 -21.07 -48.32 -8.18
CA TRP A 5 -20.64 -46.99 -7.78
C TRP A 5 -21.61 -45.99 -8.39
N GLY A 6 -22.77 -45.83 -7.74
CA GLY A 6 -23.76 -44.83 -8.15
C GLY A 6 -23.11 -43.47 -8.31
N GLU A 7 -23.13 -42.94 -9.53
CA GLU A 7 -22.66 -41.60 -9.83
C GLU A 7 -23.51 -40.60 -9.03
N HIS A 8 -22.95 -40.07 -7.95
CA HIS A 8 -23.54 -38.94 -7.25
C HIS A 8 -23.46 -37.71 -8.16
N ILE A 9 -24.52 -37.49 -8.94
CA ILE A 9 -24.71 -36.25 -9.69
C ILE A 9 -24.96 -35.14 -8.65
N VAL A 10 -23.90 -34.41 -8.30
CA VAL A 10 -24.03 -33.20 -7.49
C VAL A 10 -24.63 -32.11 -8.37
N ALA A 11 -25.84 -31.67 -8.06
CA ALA A 11 -26.49 -30.57 -8.77
C ALA A 11 -25.64 -29.29 -8.62
N ILE A 12 -25.19 -28.74 -9.75
CA ILE A 12 -24.44 -27.49 -9.78
C ILE A 12 -25.43 -26.34 -9.59
N VAL A 13 -25.34 -25.66 -8.44
CA VAL A 13 -26.23 -24.56 -8.07
C VAL A 13 -25.54 -23.20 -8.23
N LYS A 14 -26.35 -22.16 -8.47
CA LYS A 14 -25.88 -20.78 -8.49
C LYS A 14 -25.33 -20.36 -7.13
N VAL A 15 -24.37 -19.45 -7.13
CA VAL A 15 -23.81 -18.83 -5.92
C VAL A 15 -24.80 -17.80 -5.38
N THR A 16 -25.51 -18.16 -4.33
CA THR A 16 -26.53 -17.30 -3.69
C THR A 16 -25.99 -16.48 -2.53
N ASP A 17 -24.90 -16.94 -1.89
CA ASP A 17 -24.25 -16.24 -0.79
C ASP A 17 -23.61 -14.93 -1.29
N PRO A 18 -24.10 -13.74 -0.87
CA PRO A 18 -23.56 -12.45 -1.32
C PRO A 18 -22.06 -12.28 -1.04
N ALA A 19 -21.53 -12.89 0.03
CA ALA A 19 -20.11 -12.80 0.38
C ALA A 19 -19.21 -13.59 -0.59
N LYS A 20 -19.77 -14.54 -1.33
CA LYS A 20 -19.06 -15.38 -2.31
C LYS A 20 -19.25 -14.94 -3.76
N ARG A 21 -20.11 -13.96 -4.03
CA ARG A 21 -20.36 -13.47 -5.40
C ARG A 21 -19.15 -12.70 -5.91
N VAL A 22 -18.88 -12.85 -7.20
CA VAL A 22 -17.85 -12.06 -7.89
C VAL A 22 -18.33 -10.61 -8.04
N THR A 23 -17.66 -9.68 -7.38
CA THR A 23 -17.92 -8.23 -7.52
C THR A 23 -16.76 -7.47 -8.16
N ASP A 24 -15.63 -8.15 -8.40
CA ASP A 24 -14.44 -7.53 -8.99
C ASP A 24 -14.66 -7.29 -10.48
N GLY A 25 -14.62 -6.01 -10.91
CA GLY A 25 -14.88 -5.62 -12.30
C GLY A 25 -13.89 -6.21 -13.32
N LEU A 26 -12.64 -6.44 -12.94
CA LEU A 26 -11.66 -7.08 -13.84
C LEU A 26 -11.98 -8.56 -14.04
N VAL A 27 -12.39 -9.23 -12.96
CA VAL A 27 -12.85 -10.63 -13.04
C VAL A 27 -14.10 -10.72 -13.89
N LEU A 28 -15.10 -9.88 -13.66
CA LEU A 28 -16.34 -9.88 -14.43
C LEU A 28 -16.07 -9.66 -15.94
N LYS A 29 -15.17 -8.74 -16.28
CA LYS A 29 -14.74 -8.52 -17.66
C LYS A 29 -14.08 -9.76 -18.28
N GLU A 30 -13.24 -10.45 -17.52
CA GLU A 30 -12.54 -11.64 -17.97
C GLU A 30 -13.45 -12.87 -18.09
N LEU A 31 -14.41 -13.03 -17.17
CA LEU A 31 -15.46 -14.04 -17.24
C LEU A 31 -16.31 -13.85 -18.50
N ALA A 32 -16.76 -12.62 -18.77
CA ALA A 32 -17.51 -12.29 -19.97
C ALA A 32 -16.74 -12.62 -21.26
N ARG A 33 -15.44 -12.30 -21.30
CA ARG A 33 -14.55 -12.62 -22.43
C ARG A 33 -14.45 -14.13 -22.71
N GLN A 34 -14.56 -14.94 -21.67
CA GLN A 34 -14.49 -16.40 -21.76
C GLN A 34 -15.86 -17.07 -21.83
N HIS A 35 -16.95 -16.29 -21.89
CA HIS A 35 -18.32 -16.78 -21.85
C HIS A 35 -18.64 -17.63 -20.59
N ILE A 36 -18.03 -17.27 -19.45
CA ILE A 36 -18.30 -17.91 -18.14
C ILE A 36 -19.37 -17.09 -17.42
N ASP A 37 -20.42 -17.76 -16.95
CA ASP A 37 -21.52 -17.14 -16.21
C ASP A 37 -21.10 -16.81 -14.77
N PRO A 38 -21.03 -15.52 -14.37
CA PRO A 38 -20.58 -15.12 -13.04
C PRO A 38 -21.48 -15.63 -11.91
N ASP A 39 -22.74 -16.00 -12.17
CA ASP A 39 -23.63 -16.58 -11.14
C ASP A 39 -23.20 -17.98 -10.69
N PHE A 40 -22.29 -18.62 -11.44
CA PHE A 40 -21.72 -19.94 -11.11
C PHE A 40 -20.25 -19.85 -10.72
N VAL A 41 -19.71 -18.64 -10.57
CA VAL A 41 -18.34 -18.44 -10.10
C VAL A 41 -18.39 -18.01 -8.65
N GLU A 42 -17.84 -18.85 -7.77
CA GLU A 42 -17.70 -18.49 -6.37
C GLU A 42 -16.31 -17.95 -6.08
N PHE A 43 -16.27 -16.90 -5.28
CA PHE A 43 -15.11 -16.61 -4.47
C PHE A 43 -14.98 -17.69 -3.39
N PHE A 44 -13.97 -18.54 -3.51
CA PHE A 44 -13.80 -19.68 -2.61
C PHE A 44 -12.62 -19.51 -1.66
N GLN A 45 -11.69 -18.58 -1.95
CA GLN A 45 -10.54 -18.37 -1.08
C GLN A 45 -9.97 -16.95 -1.22
N ASP A 46 -9.86 -16.28 -0.07
CA ASP A 46 -9.01 -15.10 0.09
C ASP A 46 -7.58 -15.58 0.36
N TYR A 47 -6.64 -15.20 -0.51
CA TYR A 47 -5.19 -15.40 -0.32
C TYR A 47 -4.70 -16.87 -0.33
N ALA A 48 -3.80 -17.18 -1.26
CA ALA A 48 -3.28 -18.54 -1.41
C ALA A 48 -2.40 -18.90 -0.21
N PRO A 49 -2.59 -20.06 0.44
CA PRO A 49 -1.54 -20.63 1.26
C PRO A 49 -0.33 -20.85 0.34
N LYS A 50 0.85 -20.37 0.76
CA LYS A 50 2.09 -20.83 0.10
C LYS A 50 2.09 -22.36 0.09
N SER A 51 2.66 -22.97 -0.95
CA SER A 51 2.75 -24.43 -1.15
C SER A 51 3.42 -25.20 0.01
N LEU A 52 3.95 -24.50 1.02
CA LEU A 52 4.63 -25.05 2.20
C LEU A 52 3.96 -24.71 3.55
N GLY A 53 2.75 -24.15 3.54
CA GLY A 53 1.90 -24.00 4.74
C GLY A 53 2.20 -22.78 5.63
N LYS A 54 1.13 -22.34 6.30
CA LYS A 54 1.01 -21.30 7.35
C LYS A 54 1.00 -19.82 6.96
N GLU A 55 1.36 -19.43 5.75
CA GLU A 55 1.27 -18.01 5.32
C GLU A 55 0.38 -17.81 4.10
N HIS A 56 -0.57 -16.88 4.22
CA HIS A 56 -1.44 -16.42 3.15
C HIS A 56 -0.70 -15.43 2.23
N ASN A 57 -0.81 -15.58 0.91
CA ASN A 57 -0.29 -14.62 -0.07
C ASN A 57 -1.23 -13.40 -0.13
N PRO A 58 -0.88 -12.24 0.46
CA PRO A 58 -1.80 -11.11 0.64
C PRO A 58 -2.17 -10.38 -0.66
N TYR A 59 -1.61 -10.85 -1.79
CA TYR A 59 -1.74 -10.26 -3.11
C TYR A 59 -2.77 -10.97 -3.99
N ALA A 60 -3.32 -12.14 -3.62
CA ALA A 60 -4.13 -12.93 -4.54
C ALA A 60 -5.53 -13.28 -4.03
N LYS A 61 -6.54 -13.21 -4.90
CA LYS A 61 -7.89 -13.73 -4.69
C LYS A 61 -8.15 -14.91 -5.62
N PHE A 62 -8.92 -15.89 -5.14
CA PHE A 62 -9.21 -17.10 -5.90
C PHE A 62 -10.70 -17.30 -6.08
N TYR A 63 -11.05 -17.64 -7.30
CA TYR A 63 -12.40 -17.94 -7.71
C TYR A 63 -12.45 -19.31 -8.38
N ARG A 64 -13.61 -19.94 -8.34
CA ARG A 64 -13.86 -21.24 -8.95
C ARG A 64 -15.15 -21.16 -9.73
N ASP A 65 -15.09 -21.47 -11.02
CA ASP A 65 -16.29 -21.76 -11.81
C ASP A 65 -16.81 -23.15 -11.44
N LEU A 66 -18.01 -23.21 -10.89
CA LEU A 66 -18.65 -24.45 -10.46
C LEU A 66 -19.10 -25.32 -11.64
N LYS A 67 -19.30 -24.75 -12.84
CA LYS A 67 -19.69 -25.51 -14.04
C LYS A 67 -18.53 -26.29 -14.63
N SER A 68 -17.40 -25.61 -14.85
CA SER A 68 -16.23 -26.22 -15.49
C SER A 68 -15.16 -26.73 -14.52
N GLY A 69 -15.25 -26.37 -13.24
CA GLY A 69 -14.19 -26.60 -12.25
C GLY A 69 -12.97 -25.70 -12.42
N LYS A 70 -13.00 -24.74 -13.38
CA LYS A 70 -11.88 -23.85 -13.66
C LYS A 70 -11.57 -22.96 -12.46
N LYS A 71 -10.28 -22.91 -12.09
CA LYS A 71 -9.77 -22.02 -11.04
C LYS A 71 -9.25 -20.73 -11.67
N ILE A 72 -9.61 -19.61 -11.07
CA ILE A 72 -9.24 -18.27 -11.52
C ILE A 72 -8.51 -17.60 -10.36
N MET A 73 -7.34 -17.05 -10.64
CA MET A 73 -6.55 -16.29 -9.67
C MET A 73 -6.43 -14.84 -10.15
N VAL A 74 -6.70 -13.90 -9.25
CA VAL A 74 -6.46 -12.48 -9.47
C VAL A 74 -5.34 -12.05 -8.56
N VAL A 75 -4.24 -11.59 -9.14
CA VAL A 75 -3.11 -11.07 -8.39
C VAL A 75 -3.14 -9.54 -8.43
N SER A 76 -3.32 -8.92 -7.28
CA SER A 76 -3.13 -7.49 -7.08
C SER A 76 -1.66 -7.18 -6.79
N GLY A 77 -1.15 -6.08 -7.32
CA GLY A 77 0.14 -5.54 -6.90
C GLY A 77 0.13 -4.93 -5.49
N LEU A 78 -1.03 -4.85 -4.83
CA LEU A 78 -1.22 -4.23 -3.53
C LEU A 78 -1.82 -5.25 -2.54
N PRO A 79 -1.23 -5.41 -1.34
CA PRO A 79 -1.74 -6.34 -0.35
C PRO A 79 -3.09 -5.85 0.19
N LYS A 80 -3.97 -6.75 0.61
CA LYS A 80 -5.30 -6.37 1.13
C LYS A 80 -5.54 -6.75 2.58
N VAL A 81 -4.74 -7.68 3.11
CA VAL A 81 -4.73 -8.08 4.53
C VAL A 81 -3.28 -8.20 5.02
N LYS A 82 -3.10 -8.10 6.33
CA LYS A 82 -1.88 -8.46 7.02
C LYS A 82 -1.75 -9.99 7.17
N PRO A 83 -0.57 -10.52 7.54
CA PRO A 83 -0.38 -11.95 7.81
C PRO A 83 -1.29 -12.52 8.91
N ASP A 84 -1.76 -11.67 9.84
CA ASP A 84 -2.69 -12.02 10.92
C ASP A 84 -4.18 -12.02 10.49
N GLY A 85 -4.47 -11.79 9.19
CA GLY A 85 -5.82 -11.77 8.64
C GLY A 85 -6.55 -10.44 8.80
N GLN A 86 -6.01 -9.46 9.54
CA GLN A 86 -6.63 -8.14 9.64
C GLN A 86 -6.55 -7.43 8.29
N LYS A 87 -7.67 -6.83 7.88
CA LYS A 87 -7.74 -6.01 6.67
C LYS A 87 -6.79 -4.82 6.78
N ILE A 88 -6.08 -4.54 5.68
CA ILE A 88 -5.29 -3.32 5.56
C ILE A 88 -6.25 -2.14 5.50
N ASP A 89 -6.01 -1.16 6.36
CA ASP A 89 -6.70 0.12 6.40
C ASP A 89 -5.68 1.22 6.12
N VAL A 90 -5.92 1.93 5.02
CA VAL A 90 -5.00 2.96 4.54
C VAL A 90 -5.37 4.28 5.19
N GLY A 91 -4.45 4.85 5.95
CA GLY A 91 -4.67 6.16 6.53
C GLY A 91 -3.77 6.45 7.71
N TRP A 92 -4.01 7.61 8.31
CA TRP A 92 -3.42 8.01 9.57
C TRP A 92 -4.49 8.05 10.66
N LEU A 93 -4.06 7.75 11.88
CA LEU A 93 -4.80 7.95 13.12
C LEU A 93 -4.03 8.97 13.94
N TYR A 94 -4.70 10.03 14.39
CA TYR A 94 -4.08 10.98 15.32
C TYR A 94 -4.42 10.56 16.76
N ALA A 95 -3.39 10.24 17.55
CA ALA A 95 -3.54 9.83 18.94
C ALA A 95 -2.31 10.29 19.74
N GLU A 96 -2.54 10.78 20.96
CA GLU A 96 -1.48 11.19 21.89
C GLU A 96 -0.52 12.24 21.30
N GLY A 97 -1.04 13.16 20.49
CA GLY A 97 -0.24 14.21 19.85
C GLY A 97 0.58 13.74 18.64
N LYS A 98 0.42 12.49 18.21
CA LYS A 98 1.22 11.87 17.13
C LYS A 98 0.31 11.31 16.05
N TYR A 99 0.81 11.28 14.82
CA TYR A 99 0.17 10.51 13.77
C TYR A 99 0.73 9.09 13.74
N GLN A 100 -0.16 8.11 13.75
CA GLN A 100 0.16 6.69 13.66
C GLN A 100 -0.47 6.13 12.39
N SER A 101 0.23 5.24 11.69
CA SER A 101 -0.37 4.54 10.56
C SER A 101 -1.52 3.65 11.02
N LYS A 102 -2.63 3.65 10.28
CA LYS A 102 -3.65 2.59 10.40
C LYS A 102 -3.06 1.22 9.98
N ALA A 103 -3.85 0.15 10.12
CA ALA A 103 -3.39 -1.23 9.92
C ALA A 103 -2.75 -1.45 8.53
N ASN A 104 -1.46 -1.80 8.50
CA ASN A 104 -0.72 -2.03 7.25
C ASN A 104 0.39 -3.08 7.45
N LEU A 105 1.17 -3.40 6.40
CA LEU A 105 2.33 -4.31 6.51
C LEU A 105 3.54 -3.69 7.24
N PHE A 106 3.41 -2.44 7.67
CA PHE A 106 4.39 -1.68 8.41
C PHE A 106 3.65 -0.81 9.44
N SER A 107 4.38 -0.33 10.44
CA SER A 107 3.91 0.69 11.37
C SER A 107 4.71 1.96 11.17
N VAL A 108 4.03 3.10 11.15
CA VAL A 108 4.66 4.42 11.13
C VAL A 108 4.16 5.23 12.30
N VAL A 109 5.09 5.90 12.98
CA VAL A 109 4.80 6.95 13.95
C VAL A 109 5.46 8.23 13.48
N VAL A 110 4.70 9.32 13.46
CA VAL A 110 5.13 10.67 13.12
C VAL A 110 4.94 11.54 14.35
N ASP A 111 6.04 12.04 14.87
CA ASP A 111 6.12 12.92 16.04
C ASP A 111 6.78 14.24 15.63
N GLY A 112 5.95 15.26 15.42
CA GLY A 112 6.36 16.48 14.72
C GLY A 112 6.92 16.17 13.32
N LYS A 113 8.23 16.40 13.12
CA LYS A 113 8.96 16.09 11.87
C LYS A 113 9.64 14.74 11.87
N GLN A 114 9.79 14.12 13.05
CA GLN A 114 10.46 12.83 13.18
C GLN A 114 9.51 11.73 12.72
N VAL A 115 10.02 10.84 11.88
CA VAL A 115 9.28 9.70 11.36
C VAL A 115 10.01 8.46 11.79
N LYS A 116 9.28 7.50 12.38
CA LYS A 116 9.75 6.16 12.67
C LYS A 116 8.92 5.17 11.86
N LEU A 117 9.56 4.45 10.93
CA LEU A 117 8.95 3.37 10.15
C LEU A 117 9.51 2.03 10.63
N THR A 118 8.64 1.08 10.89
CA THR A 118 8.98 -0.28 11.34
C THR A 118 8.29 -1.30 10.43
N CYS A 119 9.04 -2.29 9.95
CA CYS A 119 8.49 -3.38 9.17
C CYS A 119 7.83 -4.41 10.10
N LEU A 120 6.57 -4.81 9.83
CA LEU A 120 5.83 -5.73 10.70
C LEU A 120 5.90 -7.18 10.23
N SER A 121 6.39 -7.44 9.02
CA SER A 121 6.53 -8.76 8.45
C SER A 121 7.63 -8.78 7.38
N ASP A 122 8.26 -9.92 7.16
CA ASP A 122 9.23 -10.10 6.08
C ASP A 122 8.63 -9.68 4.72
N GLN A 123 9.37 -8.86 3.99
CA GLN A 123 8.95 -8.37 2.68
C GLN A 123 9.67 -9.12 1.56
N PRO A 124 9.01 -9.31 0.40
CA PRO A 124 9.66 -9.91 -0.79
C PRO A 124 10.90 -9.15 -1.27
N THR A 125 11.05 -7.88 -0.88
CA THR A 125 12.23 -7.05 -1.21
C THR A 125 13.45 -7.33 -0.34
N GLY A 126 13.37 -8.27 0.60
CA GLY A 126 14.46 -8.66 1.50
C GLY A 126 14.48 -7.92 2.84
N VAL A 127 13.62 -6.91 3.03
CA VAL A 127 13.44 -6.24 4.33
C VAL A 127 12.88 -7.24 5.34
N LYS A 128 13.53 -7.35 6.50
CA LYS A 128 13.10 -8.26 7.56
C LYS A 128 12.12 -7.62 8.53
N LYS A 129 11.29 -8.46 9.15
CA LYS A 129 10.45 -8.07 10.28
C LYS A 129 11.29 -7.37 11.34
N ASP A 130 10.70 -6.35 11.96
CA ASP A 130 11.28 -5.53 13.03
C ASP A 130 12.47 -4.64 12.59
N GLU A 131 12.89 -4.70 11.32
CA GLU A 131 13.75 -3.65 10.77
C GLU A 131 13.02 -2.30 10.84
N GLN A 132 13.74 -1.30 11.31
CA GLN A 132 13.20 0.04 11.52
C GLN A 132 14.17 1.11 11.03
N VAL A 133 13.61 2.26 10.72
CA VAL A 133 14.36 3.48 10.43
C VAL A 133 13.64 4.66 11.05
N THR A 134 14.41 5.53 11.69
CA THR A 134 13.96 6.79 12.25
C THR A 134 14.72 7.94 11.60
N TRP A 135 14.02 9.00 11.21
CA TRP A 135 14.63 10.13 10.54
C TRP A 135 13.88 11.44 10.78
N ARG A 136 14.60 12.56 10.65
CA ARG A 136 14.09 13.92 10.82
C ARG A 136 14.70 14.82 9.75
N PRO A 137 14.04 14.95 8.59
CA PRO A 137 14.59 15.73 7.49
C PRO A 137 14.68 17.22 7.74
N GLN A 138 15.74 17.79 7.16
CA GLN A 138 16.01 19.21 7.07
C GLN A 138 16.19 19.59 5.60
N LEU A 139 15.56 20.69 5.19
CA LEU A 139 15.68 21.26 3.86
C LEU A 139 16.64 22.45 3.91
N PHE A 140 17.58 22.50 2.98
CA PHE A 140 18.48 23.63 2.79
C PHE A 140 18.35 24.17 1.36
N LEU A 141 18.26 25.49 1.23
CA LEU A 141 18.37 26.23 -0.02
C LEU A 141 19.58 27.16 0.07
N ASP A 142 20.53 27.02 -0.85
CA ASP A 142 21.77 27.82 -0.89
C ASP A 142 22.51 27.86 0.45
N GLY A 143 22.56 26.70 1.11
CA GLY A 143 23.20 26.50 2.41
C GLY A 143 22.38 26.94 3.62
N SER A 144 21.31 27.72 3.43
CA SER A 144 20.42 28.16 4.50
C SER A 144 19.33 27.14 4.79
N GLU A 145 19.12 26.80 6.05
CA GLU A 145 18.04 25.88 6.45
C GLU A 145 16.69 26.57 6.31
N ILE A 146 15.77 25.93 5.59
CA ILE A 146 14.38 26.36 5.52
C ILE A 146 13.65 25.77 6.72
N ILE A 147 13.49 26.60 7.75
CA ILE A 147 12.76 26.23 8.96
C ILE A 147 11.27 26.25 8.65
N ASN A 148 10.57 25.20 9.07
CA ASN A 148 9.14 25.03 8.90
C ASN A 148 8.42 24.71 10.20
N GLY A 149 7.08 24.74 10.16
CA GLY A 149 6.24 24.29 11.27
C GLY A 149 6.57 22.85 11.68
N GLU A 150 6.57 22.59 12.99
CA GLU A 150 6.84 21.27 13.55
C GLU A 150 5.75 20.25 13.24
N GLN A 151 4.53 20.70 12.97
CA GLN A 151 3.36 19.84 12.85
C GLN A 151 2.97 19.58 11.39
N ALA A 152 2.63 18.33 11.11
CA ALA A 152 2.06 17.93 9.83
C ALA A 152 0.56 18.25 9.77
N THR A 153 0.06 18.56 8.58
CA THR A 153 -1.37 18.64 8.29
C THR A 153 -1.82 17.33 7.64
N LEU A 154 -2.87 16.71 8.17
CA LEU A 154 -3.55 15.59 7.52
C LEU A 154 -4.43 16.09 6.38
N LEU A 155 -4.17 15.62 5.16
CA LEU A 155 -5.00 15.99 4.01
C LEU A 155 -6.28 15.14 3.98
N PRO A 156 -7.46 15.73 3.75
CA PRO A 156 -8.72 14.98 3.70
C PRO A 156 -8.78 14.03 2.49
N THR A 157 -8.15 14.41 1.38
CA THR A 157 -8.08 13.61 0.16
C THR A 157 -6.65 13.58 -0.36
N ASP A 158 -6.23 12.41 -0.86
CA ASP A 158 -4.93 12.19 -1.48
C ASP A 158 -4.79 13.00 -2.79
N PRO A 159 -3.77 13.86 -2.91
CA PRO A 159 -3.55 14.65 -4.13
C PRO A 159 -3.19 13.84 -5.38
N VAL A 160 -2.84 12.56 -5.25
CA VAL A 160 -2.46 11.67 -6.37
C VAL A 160 -3.59 10.75 -6.80
N ASN A 161 -4.49 10.40 -5.89
CA ASN A 161 -5.64 9.53 -6.19
C ASN A 161 -6.78 9.82 -5.23
N GLU A 162 -7.80 10.51 -5.72
CA GLU A 162 -8.94 11.00 -4.95
C GLU A 162 -9.74 9.92 -4.20
N ASN A 163 -9.59 8.64 -4.57
CA ASN A 163 -10.23 7.51 -3.89
C ASN A 163 -9.60 7.21 -2.52
N TYR A 164 -8.40 7.70 -2.24
CA TYR A 164 -7.79 7.61 -0.91
C TYR A 164 -8.11 8.87 -0.10
N LYS A 165 -8.57 8.66 1.13
CA LYS A 165 -8.87 9.71 2.12
C LYS A 165 -7.91 9.59 3.30
N GLU A 166 -7.53 10.72 3.88
CA GLU A 166 -6.76 10.78 5.13
C GLU A 166 -5.48 9.91 5.17
N ASN A 167 -4.84 9.72 4.02
CA ASN A 167 -3.66 8.86 3.87
C ASN A 167 -2.35 9.64 3.67
N THR A 168 -2.44 10.96 3.60
CA THR A 168 -1.33 11.85 3.27
C THR A 168 -1.15 12.89 4.35
N LEU A 169 0.04 12.92 4.96
CA LEU A 169 0.50 14.01 5.81
C LEU A 169 1.33 14.98 4.98
N GLU A 170 1.14 16.28 5.19
CA GLU A 170 1.86 17.35 4.52
C GLU A 170 2.52 18.30 5.52
N TRP A 171 3.77 18.68 5.24
CA TRP A 171 4.45 19.80 5.88
C TRP A 171 4.72 20.87 4.84
N ALA A 172 4.36 22.12 5.15
CA ALA A 172 4.73 23.28 4.35
C ALA A 172 6.10 23.79 4.80
N TYR A 173 7.09 23.76 3.91
CA TYR A 173 8.42 24.33 4.11
C TYR A 173 8.45 25.74 3.50
N GLY A 174 7.94 26.70 4.26
CA GLY A 174 7.71 28.07 3.78
C GLY A 174 6.74 28.10 2.60
N SER A 175 6.97 29.02 1.67
CA SER A 175 6.24 29.10 0.38
C SER A 175 6.88 28.29 -0.74
N VAL A 176 8.05 27.66 -0.49
CA VAL A 176 8.90 27.12 -1.56
C VAL A 176 8.69 25.63 -1.79
N CYS A 177 8.32 24.87 -0.76
CA CYS A 177 8.27 23.42 -0.84
C CYS A 177 7.21 22.81 0.08
N LYS A 178 6.62 21.70 -0.36
CA LYS A 178 5.77 20.82 0.43
C LYS A 178 6.43 19.46 0.56
N ARG A 179 6.55 18.95 1.78
CA ARG A 179 6.93 17.56 2.04
C ARG A 179 5.66 16.77 2.28
N ARG A 180 5.49 15.64 1.60
CA ARG A 180 4.35 14.74 1.76
C ARG A 180 4.80 13.34 2.10
N ILE A 181 4.13 12.74 3.08
CA ILE A 181 4.23 11.32 3.37
C ILE A 181 2.88 10.68 3.13
N ARG A 182 2.86 9.64 2.31
CA ARG A 182 1.68 8.94 1.84
C ARG A 182 1.77 7.48 2.23
N ILE A 183 0.68 6.97 2.81
CA ILE A 183 0.47 5.55 3.05
C ILE A 183 -0.53 5.03 2.02
N ILE A 184 -0.21 3.90 1.41
CA ILE A 184 -1.16 3.05 0.69
C ILE A 184 -0.93 1.59 1.11
N GLU A 185 -1.70 0.67 0.56
CA GLU A 185 -1.58 -0.73 0.90
C GLU A 185 -0.16 -1.26 0.64
N GLY A 186 0.48 -1.73 1.71
CA GLY A 186 1.83 -2.30 1.67
C GLY A 186 2.92 -1.33 1.21
N ARG A 187 2.64 -0.03 1.10
CA ARG A 187 3.64 0.93 0.66
C ARG A 187 3.59 2.25 1.41
N PHE A 188 4.77 2.63 1.88
CA PHE A 188 5.10 3.96 2.37
C PHE A 188 5.77 4.77 1.24
N ARG A 189 5.41 6.04 1.07
CA ARG A 189 6.05 6.95 0.10
C ARG A 189 6.28 8.32 0.72
N GLU A 190 7.47 8.85 0.51
CA GLU A 190 7.82 10.23 0.82
C GLU A 190 8.10 11.00 -0.48
N ARG A 191 7.66 12.25 -0.55
CA ARG A 191 7.90 13.16 -1.68
C ARG A 191 8.15 14.58 -1.19
N TRP A 192 8.99 15.28 -1.92
CA TRP A 192 9.21 16.72 -1.79
C TRP A 192 8.73 17.37 -3.08
N LEU A 193 7.85 18.36 -2.97
CA LEU A 193 7.20 19.04 -4.07
C LEU A 193 7.57 20.51 -4.01
N PHE A 194 8.24 21.00 -5.05
CA PHE A 194 8.50 22.42 -5.25
C PHE A 194 7.43 22.95 -6.21
N GLU A 195 6.78 24.06 -5.86
CA GLU A 195 5.73 24.64 -6.71
C GLU A 195 6.29 25.27 -7.99
N SER A 196 7.56 25.66 -7.94
CA SER A 196 8.35 26.14 -9.07
C SER A 196 9.82 25.78 -8.87
N ASN A 197 10.62 25.88 -9.93
CA ASN A 197 12.07 25.72 -9.80
C ASN A 197 12.62 26.81 -8.86
N PRO A 198 13.27 26.44 -7.73
CA PRO A 198 13.75 27.44 -6.78
C PRO A 198 14.93 28.28 -7.32
N ASN A 199 15.53 27.89 -8.46
CA ASN A 199 16.76 28.50 -9.02
C ASN A 199 17.92 28.53 -8.00
N SER A 200 17.89 27.61 -7.04
CA SER A 200 18.81 27.48 -5.91
C SER A 200 19.35 26.07 -5.83
N SER A 201 20.47 25.91 -5.13
CA SER A 201 20.96 24.60 -4.72
C SER A 201 20.04 23.99 -3.66
N VAL A 202 19.51 22.80 -3.94
CA VAL A 202 18.59 22.08 -3.03
C VAL A 202 19.35 20.93 -2.35
N ARG A 203 19.36 20.93 -1.02
CA ARG A 203 19.94 19.85 -0.22
C ARG A 203 18.94 19.38 0.84
N ILE A 204 18.71 18.07 0.91
CA ILE A 204 17.83 17.46 1.92
C ILE A 204 18.67 16.52 2.77
N LYS A 205 18.84 16.90 4.04
CA LYS A 205 19.54 16.07 5.03
C LYS A 205 18.50 15.28 5.80
N HIS A 206 18.45 13.96 5.63
CA HIS A 206 17.38 13.17 6.23
C HIS A 206 17.67 12.77 7.69
N ASN A 207 18.94 12.70 8.08
CA ASN A 207 19.37 12.31 9.42
C ASN A 207 18.84 10.91 9.82
N PHE A 208 19.14 9.89 9.01
CA PHE A 208 18.69 8.52 9.24
C PHE A 208 19.41 7.81 10.38
N THR A 209 18.67 7.00 11.11
CA THR A 209 19.18 5.99 12.05
C THR A 209 18.35 4.72 11.92
N GLY A 210 18.98 3.56 12.02
CA GLY A 210 18.31 2.25 11.94
C GLY A 210 18.79 1.39 10.77
N SER A 211 18.25 0.17 10.69
CA SER A 211 18.65 -0.86 9.73
C SER A 211 17.82 -0.86 8.46
N LEU A 212 16.60 -0.32 8.49
CA LEU A 212 15.71 -0.31 7.32
C LEU A 212 16.22 0.67 6.27
N LYS A 213 16.68 0.14 5.13
CA LYS A 213 17.16 0.94 4.01
C LYS A 213 15.99 1.55 3.24
N LEU A 214 15.85 2.88 3.33
CA LEU A 214 14.90 3.61 2.49
C LEU A 214 15.46 3.85 1.09
N LYS A 215 14.63 3.65 0.07
CA LYS A 215 14.89 4.19 -1.26
C LYS A 215 14.47 5.65 -1.27
N LEU A 216 15.43 6.53 -1.02
CA LEU A 216 15.21 7.97 -1.09
C LEU A 216 14.98 8.34 -2.55
N GLY A 217 13.91 9.09 -2.80
CA GLY A 217 13.45 9.40 -4.14
C GLY A 217 14.40 10.31 -4.91
N TYR A 218 14.04 10.56 -6.17
CA TYR A 218 14.53 11.68 -6.96
C TYR A 218 13.57 12.87 -6.79
N ILE A 219 14.05 14.10 -7.04
CA ILE A 219 13.20 15.30 -6.99
C ILE A 219 12.91 15.76 -8.42
N ARG A 220 11.70 16.26 -8.65
CA ARG A 220 11.29 16.92 -9.89
C ARG A 220 10.69 18.30 -9.60
N ASP A 221 10.79 19.23 -10.54
CA ASP A 221 10.02 20.48 -10.52
C ASP A 221 8.54 20.25 -10.89
N ALA A 222 7.76 21.33 -10.95
CA ALA A 222 6.32 21.27 -11.25
C ALA A 222 6.05 20.75 -12.69
N GLU A 223 6.99 20.97 -13.61
CA GLU A 223 6.96 20.51 -14.99
C GLU A 223 7.45 19.05 -15.16
N GLY A 224 8.00 18.46 -14.09
CA GLY A 224 8.46 17.07 -14.05
C GLY A 224 9.93 16.87 -14.43
N ASN A 225 10.73 17.93 -14.57
CA ASN A 225 12.16 17.87 -14.84
C ASN A 225 12.94 17.48 -13.57
N PRO A 226 13.99 16.64 -13.66
CA PRO A 226 14.78 16.26 -12.50
C PRO A 226 15.58 17.43 -11.94
N LEU A 227 15.53 17.64 -10.61
CA LEU A 227 16.38 18.62 -9.92
C LEU A 227 17.68 17.97 -9.45
N LYS A 228 18.80 18.71 -9.50
CA LYS A 228 20.08 18.27 -8.94
C LYS A 228 20.05 18.40 -7.42
N VAL A 229 19.99 17.26 -6.74
CA VAL A 229 19.81 17.21 -5.28
C VAL A 229 20.85 16.32 -4.65
N SER A 230 21.46 16.81 -3.58
CA SER A 230 22.28 15.98 -2.68
C SER A 230 21.39 15.46 -1.56
N VAL A 231 21.16 14.15 -1.55
CA VAL A 231 20.45 13.44 -0.49
C VAL A 231 21.51 12.85 0.44
N ILE A 232 21.54 13.32 1.69
CA ILE A 232 22.55 12.96 2.70
C ILE A 232 21.86 12.48 3.98
#